data_AF-A0A1A8PHV1-F1
#
_entry.id   AF-A0A1A8PHV1-F1
#
_cell.length_a   1.000
_cell.length_b   1.000
_cell.length_c   1.000
_cell.angle_alpha   90.00
_cell.angle_beta   90.00
_cell.angle_gamma   90.00
#
_symmetry.space_group_name_H-M   'P 1'
#
loop_
_entity.id
_entity.type
_entity.pdbx_description
1 polymer ?
#
loop_
_entity_poly.entity_id
_entity_poly.type
_entity_poly.pdbx_seq_one_letter_code
_entity_poly.pdbx_strand_id
1 'polypeptide(L)' 'NLSFNKISTFPHKLGRTMQHLEELIMEGNSIAELCTPLSLPEIKLLDVSRNNMEKISPHVLTSCPKLE' A
#
# COMPACT_ATOMS: atom_id res chain seq x y z
N ASN A 1 2.25 -6.33 -9.46
CA ASN A 1 3.35 -6.82 -8.61
C ASN A 1 4.54 -5.87 -8.75
N LEU A 2 4.98 -5.28 -7.63
CA LEU A 2 6.17 -4.40 -7.51
C LEU A 2 7.17 -4.93 -6.46
N SER A 3 7.11 -6.22 -6.10
CA SER A 3 7.99 -6.84 -5.11
C SER A 3 9.47 -6.80 -5.51
N PHE A 4 10.38 -6.79 -4.53
CA PHE A 4 11.84 -6.86 -4.70
C PHE A 4 12.41 -5.76 -5.60
N ASN A 5 11.89 -4.54 -5.45
CA ASN A 5 12.43 -3.35 -6.09
C ASN A 5 13.14 -2.46 -5.05
N LYS A 6 13.51 -1.24 -5.45
CA LYS A 6 14.15 -0.24 -4.60
C LYS A 6 13.18 0.90 -4.25
N ILE A 7 11.89 0.59 -4.12
CA ILE A 7 10.86 1.59 -3.84
C ILE A 7 10.99 2.04 -2.39
N SER A 8 11.28 3.31 -2.17
CA SER A 8 11.42 3.90 -0.83
C SER A 8 10.15 4.58 -0.33
N THR A 9 9.20 4.88 -1.22
CA THR A 9 8.01 5.67 -0.90
C THR A 9 6.78 5.02 -1.47
N PHE A 10 5.73 4.91 -0.66
CA PHE A 10 4.46 4.37 -1.13
C PHE A 10 3.79 5.35 -2.12
N PRO A 11 3.34 4.88 -3.29
CA PRO A 11 2.64 5.70 -4.27
C PRO A 11 1.17 5.98 -3.86
N HIS A 12 0.97 6.91 -2.92
CA HIS A 12 -0.35 7.28 -2.36
C HIS A 12 -1.38 7.73 -3.40
N LYS A 13 -0.94 8.15 -4.59
CA LYS A 13 -1.83 8.53 -5.70
C LYS A 13 -2.46 7.33 -6.42
N LEU A 14 -1.99 6.09 -6.20
CA LEU A 14 -2.57 4.88 -6.80
C LEU A 14 -4.06 4.75 -6.49
N GLY A 15 -4.47 5.13 -5.28
CA GLY A 15 -5.88 5.11 -4.89
C GLY A 15 -6.78 6.07 -5.66
N ARG A 16 -6.24 6.96 -6.50
CA ARG A 16 -7.05 7.80 -7.40
C ARG A 16 -7.15 7.22 -8.80
N THR A 17 -6.08 6.55 -9.26
CA THR A 17 -5.96 6.06 -10.64
C THR A 17 -6.33 4.59 -10.78
N MET A 18 -6.18 3.79 -9.74
CA MET A 18 -6.38 2.35 -9.76
C MET A 18 -7.54 1.93 -8.84
N GLN A 19 -8.74 2.42 -9.17
CA GLN A 19 -9.98 2.13 -8.40
C GLN A 19 -10.34 0.64 -8.40
N HIS A 20 -9.89 -0.12 -9.40
CA HIS A 20 -10.19 -1.54 -9.57
C HIS A 20 -9.04 -2.45 -9.14
N LEU A 21 -8.04 -1.93 -8.44
CA LEU A 21 -6.91 -2.73 -7.99
C LEU A 21 -7.34 -3.67 -6.87
N GLU A 22 -7.29 -4.98 -7.11
CA GLU A 22 -7.64 -6.00 -6.11
C GLU A 22 -6.43 -6.48 -5.31
N GLU A 23 -5.25 -6.55 -5.94
CA GLU A 23 -4.04 -7.06 -5.30
C GLU A 23 -2.85 -6.14 -5.56
N LEU A 24 -2.15 -5.75 -4.49
CA LEU A 24 -0.94 -4.94 -4.54
C LEU A 24 0.16 -5.59 -3.70
N ILE A 25 1.10 -6.23 -4.39
CA ILE A 25 2.30 -6.81 -3.79
C ILE A 25 3.46 -5.84 -3.95
N MET A 26 4.04 -5.40 -2.83
CA MET A 26 5.23 -4.56 -2.75
C MET A 26 6.23 -5.10 -1.71
N GLU A 27 6.20 -6.40 -1.46
CA GLU A 27 7.14 -7.09 -0.59
C GLU A 27 8.60 -6.78 -0.99
N GLY A 28 9.50 -6.68 -0.01
CA GLY A 28 10.95 -6.65 -0.31
C GLY A 28 11.41 -5.33 -0.92
N ASN A 29 10.75 -4.23 -0.58
CA ASN A 29 11.13 -2.87 -0.95
C ASN A 29 11.76 -2.14 0.25
N SER A 30 11.89 -0.81 0.19
CA SER A 30 12.49 0.01 1.24
C SER A 30 11.52 1.08 1.76
N ILE A 31 10.21 0.78 1.76
CA ILE A 31 9.18 1.71 2.22
C ILE A 31 9.29 1.87 3.74
N ALA A 32 9.51 3.10 4.20
CA ALA A 32 9.66 3.40 5.62
C ALA A 32 8.37 3.89 6.29
N GLU A 33 7.47 4.49 5.51
CA GLU A 33 6.28 5.12 6.05
C GLU A 33 5.02 4.92 5.19
N LEU A 34 3.91 4.78 5.90
CA LEU A 34 2.55 4.64 5.39
C LEU A 34 1.65 5.63 6.15
N CYS A 35 1.86 6.92 5.87
CA CYS A 35 1.20 8.00 6.62
C CYS A 35 0.03 8.65 5.88
N THR A 36 -0.12 8.38 4.59
CA THR A 36 -1.16 8.99 3.75
C THR A 36 -2.31 8.02 3.52
N PRO A 37 -3.58 8.41 3.76
CA PRO A 37 -4.73 7.55 3.52
C PRO A 37 -4.74 6.96 2.10
N LEU A 38 -4.89 5.64 2.02
CA LEU A 38 -5.03 4.90 0.77
C LEU A 38 -6.51 4.73 0.46
N SER A 39 -6.89 5.21 -0.72
CA SER A 39 -8.25 5.08 -1.25
C SER A 39 -8.27 3.97 -2.30
N LEU A 40 -8.30 2.71 -1.88
CA LEU A 40 -8.35 1.58 -2.80
C LEU A 40 -9.63 0.79 -2.51
N PRO A 41 -10.76 1.14 -3.14
CA PRO A 41 -12.07 0.60 -2.76
C PRO A 41 -12.21 -0.91 -3.06
N GLU A 42 -11.45 -1.40 -4.04
CA GLU A 42 -11.51 -2.78 -4.51
C GLU A 42 -10.33 -3.65 -3.99
N ILE A 43 -9.39 -3.09 -3.22
CA ILE A 43 -8.23 -3.86 -2.75
C ILE A 43 -8.66 -4.93 -1.76
N LYS A 44 -8.20 -6.16 -2.00
CA LYS A 44 -8.41 -7.34 -1.16
C LYS A 44 -7.13 -7.77 -0.48
N LEU A 45 -5.99 -7.60 -1.16
CA LEU A 45 -4.68 -7.98 -0.65
C LEU A 45 -3.67 -6.85 -0.86
N LEU A 46 -3.08 -6.38 0.24
CA LEU A 46 -1.97 -5.43 0.25
C LEU A 46 -0.79 -6.06 0.99
N ASP A 47 0.23 -6.47 0.24
CA ASP A 47 1.46 -7.01 0.82
C ASP A 47 2.56 -5.95 0.79
N VAL A 48 2.93 -5.50 1.98
CA VAL A 48 4.05 -4.58 2.20
C VAL A 48 5.10 -5.19 3.14
N SER A 49 5.13 -6.52 3.25
CA SER A 49 6.09 -7.26 4.05
C SER A 49 7.53 -7.05 3.56
N ARG A 50 8.52 -7.39 4.39
CA ARG A 50 9.96 -7.21 4.07
C ARG A 50 10.33 -5.81 3.57
N ASN A 51 9.63 -4.79 4.05
CA ASN A 51 9.99 -3.38 3.91
C ASN A 51 10.58 -2.87 5.23
N ASN A 52 10.96 -1.60 5.26
CA ASN A 52 11.56 -0.95 6.43
C ASN A 52 10.53 -0.12 7.20
N MET A 53 9.28 -0.61 7.37
CA MET A 53 8.20 0.16 8.01
C MET A 53 8.59 0.62 9.43
N GLU A 54 8.70 1.93 9.60
CA GLU A 54 8.89 2.58 10.90
C GLU A 54 7.61 3.27 11.37
N LYS A 55 6.81 3.79 10.43
CA LYS A 55 5.60 4.57 10.72
C LYS A 55 4.41 4.13 9.88
N ILE A 56 3.31 3.82 10.54
CA ILE A 56 2.03 3.49 9.90
C ILE A 56 0.95 4.33 10.58
N SER A 57 0.22 5.12 9.81
CA SER A 57 -0.92 5.86 10.34
C SER A 57 -2.13 4.94 10.53
N PRO A 58 -2.87 5.04 11.65
CA PRO A 58 -4.03 4.19 11.90
C PRO A 58 -5.15 4.40 10.88
N HIS A 59 -5.18 5.56 10.23
CA HIS A 59 -6.16 5.89 9.20
C HIS A 59 -5.69 5.56 7.78
N VAL A 60 -4.54 4.88 7.61
CA VAL A 60 -3.99 4.62 6.27
C VAL A 60 -4.87 3.66 5.45
N LEU A 61 -5.57 2.73 6.12
CA LEU A 61 -6.42 1.70 5.49
C LEU A 61 -7.92 1.97 5.61
N THR A 62 -8.35 3.11 6.16
CA THR A 62 -9.78 3.38 6.41
C THR A 62 -10.61 3.47 5.13
N SER A 63 -9.98 3.76 3.99
CA SER A 63 -10.63 3.81 2.67
C SER A 63 -10.30 2.57 1.80
N CYS A 64 -10.03 1.44 2.45
CA CYS A 64 -9.81 0.12 1.84
C CYS A 64 -10.81 -0.91 2.43
N PRO A 65 -12.12 -0.82 2.12
CA PRO A 65 -13.16 -1.58 2.82
C PRO A 65 -13.19 -3.08 2.53
N LYS A 66 -12.52 -3.53 1.46
CA LYS A 66 -12.47 -4.94 1.05
C LYS A 66 -11.17 -5.65 1.43
N LEU A 67 -10.26 -4.93 2.09
CA LEU A 67 -8.96 -5.47 2.49
C LEU A 67 -9.16 -6.47 3.63
N GLU A 68 -8.73 -7.71 3.40
CA GLU A 68 -8.81 -8.82 4.38
C GLU A 68 -7.65 -8.81 5.38
#